data_AF-A0A1W9T1N4-F1
#
_entry.id   AF-A0A1W9T1N4-F1
#
_cell.length_a   1.000
_cell.length_b   1.000
_cell.length_c   1.000
_cell.angle_alpha   90.00
_cell.angle_beta   90.00
_cell.angle_gamma   90.00
#
_symmetry.space_group_name_H-M   'P 1'
#
loop_
_entity.id
_entity.type
_entity.pdbx_description
1 polymer ?
#
loop_
_entity_poly.entity_id
_entity_poly.type
_entity_poly.pdbx_seq_one_letter_code
_entity_poly.pdbx_strand_id
1 'polypeptide(L)'
;MLHGLRKIYFTILIPAAAGFLILYAIKSLDLVTWDPIRPPLIIGVFIFILSFFFAVALPIFMRALFAHKIRDRKSIDVAELAGFERNLIFAALVAPYLSLSAYFLELPGFYFSGSFIAALYAAYYYFPSDKRIDFEKKIFRAK
;
A
#
# COMPACT_ATOMS: atom_id res chain seq x y z
N MET A 1 15.08 0.36 -13.86
CA MET A 1 13.89 -0.21 -13.18
C MET A 1 13.94 -0.04 -11.65
N LEU A 2 14.83 -0.72 -10.94
CA LEU A 2 14.85 -0.77 -9.46
C LEU A 2 14.90 0.60 -8.78
N HIS A 3 15.86 1.45 -9.15
CA HIS A 3 16.00 2.80 -8.58
C HIS A 3 14.73 3.64 -8.75
N GLY A 4 14.07 3.53 -9.91
CA GLY A 4 12.79 4.19 -10.18
C GLY A 4 11.66 3.67 -9.28
N LEU A 5 11.57 2.35 -9.09
CA LEU A 5 10.57 1.73 -8.22
C LEU A 5 10.79 2.10 -6.75
N ARG A 6 12.04 2.08 -6.26
CA ARG A 6 12.40 2.53 -4.90
C ARG A 6 12.03 3.98 -4.67
N LYS A 7 12.36 4.86 -5.63
CA LYS A 7 12.00 6.28 -5.55
C LYS A 7 10.49 6.43 -5.37
N ILE A 8 9.68 5.81 -6.24
CA ILE A 8 8.21 5.88 -6.17
C ILE A 8 7.70 5.32 -4.85
N TYR A 9 8.18 4.14 -4.44
CA TYR A 9 7.80 3.50 -3.18
C TYR A 9 8.00 4.45 -2.00
N PHE A 10 9.20 5.04 -1.85
CA PHE A 10 9.48 5.96 -0.75
C PHE A 10 8.75 7.30 -0.88
N THR A 11 8.58 7.82 -2.10
CA THR A 11 7.78 9.04 -2.34
C THR A 11 6.33 8.89 -1.86
N ILE A 12 5.75 7.69 -1.93
CA ILE A 12 4.39 7.41 -1.47
C ILE A 12 4.38 7.03 0.02
N LEU A 13 5.31 6.20 0.49
CA LEU A 13 5.28 5.71 1.87
C LEU A 13 5.66 6.79 2.90
N ILE A 14 6.68 7.61 2.61
CA ILE A 14 7.22 8.60 3.56
C ILE A 14 6.15 9.60 4.01
N PRO A 15 5.33 10.20 3.12
CA PRO A 15 4.26 11.10 3.55
C PRO A 15 3.26 10.43 4.50
N ALA A 16 2.87 9.18 4.25
CA ALA A 16 1.96 8.46 5.13
C ALA A 16 2.62 8.21 6.51
N ALA A 17 3.87 7.75 6.53
CA ALA A 17 4.62 7.51 7.77
C ALA A 17 4.86 8.81 8.56
N ALA A 18 5.22 9.90 7.88
CA ALA A 18 5.36 11.21 8.48
C ALA A 18 4.03 11.71 9.05
N GLY A 19 2.92 11.46 8.35
CA GLY A 19 1.57 11.76 8.85
C GLY A 19 1.27 11.08 10.18
N PHE A 20 1.63 9.80 10.34
CA PHE A 20 1.48 9.10 11.62
C PHE A 20 2.28 9.76 12.74
N LEU A 21 3.56 10.09 12.49
CA LEU A 21 4.42 10.73 13.48
C LEU A 21 3.91 12.11 13.88
N ILE A 22 3.47 12.92 12.91
CA ILE A 22 2.93 14.26 13.14
C ILE A 22 1.64 14.18 13.95
N LEU A 23 0.69 13.31 13.56
CA LEU A 23 -0.57 13.16 14.30
C LEU A 23 -0.33 12.63 15.71
N TYR A 24 0.58 11.67 15.88
CA TYR A 24 0.96 11.17 17.19
C TYR A 24 1.55 12.28 18.07
N ALA A 25 2.48 13.09 17.53
CA ALA A 25 3.08 14.20 18.24
C ALA A 25 2.02 15.24 18.67
N ILE A 26 1.12 15.62 17.76
CA ILE A 26 0.02 16.55 18.05
C ILE A 26 -0.85 16.04 19.21
N LYS A 27 -1.24 14.76 19.17
CA LYS A 27 -2.07 14.14 20.23
C LYS A 27 -1.31 13.99 21.54
N SER A 28 -0.03 13.64 21.51
CA SER A 28 0.77 13.39 22.72
C SER A 28 1.12 14.65 23.51
N LEU A 29 1.18 15.80 22.82
CA LEU A 29 1.56 17.07 23.40
C LEU A 29 0.34 17.94 23.74
N ASP A 30 -0.88 17.41 23.57
CA ASP A 30 -2.15 18.14 23.69
C ASP A 30 -2.14 19.50 22.96
N LEU A 31 -1.41 19.58 21.84
CA LEU A 31 -1.16 20.83 21.10
C LEU A 31 -2.45 21.43 20.53
N VAL A 32 -3.47 20.59 20.31
CA VAL A 32 -4.77 21.02 19.84
C VAL A 32 -5.86 20.16 20.47
N THR A 33 -6.83 20.81 21.10
CA THR A 33 -8.07 20.18 21.58
C THR A 33 -9.06 20.09 20.42
N TRP A 34 -9.00 19.01 19.64
CA TRP A 34 -10.03 18.72 18.64
C TRP A 34 -11.18 18.02 19.36
N ASP A 35 -12.42 18.45 19.12
CA ASP A 35 -13.55 17.63 19.53
C ASP A 35 -13.46 16.27 18.81
N PRO A 36 -13.62 15.14 19.53
CA PRO A 36 -13.54 13.83 18.92
C PRO A 36 -14.57 13.72 17.79
N ILE A 37 -14.09 13.60 16.56
CA ILE A 37 -14.94 13.26 15.43
C ILE A 37 -15.44 11.85 15.71
N ARG A 38 -16.75 11.67 15.86
CA ARG A 38 -17.37 10.36 16.04
C ARG A 38 -17.99 9.92 14.71
N PRO A 39 -17.18 9.42 13.76
CA PRO A 39 -17.72 8.96 12.49
C PRO A 39 -18.69 7.79 12.72
N PRO A 40 -19.76 7.66 11.92
CA PRO A 40 -20.59 6.48 11.96
C PRO A 40 -19.77 5.21 11.69
N LEU A 41 -20.12 4.12 12.38
CA LEU A 41 -19.40 2.83 12.36
C LEU A 41 -19.07 2.33 10.95
N ILE A 42 -19.96 2.61 10.00
CA ILE A 42 -19.83 2.23 8.59
C ILE A 42 -18.53 2.75 7.95
N ILE A 43 -18.06 3.93 8.36
CA ILE A 43 -16.81 4.51 7.85
C ILE A 43 -15.63 3.64 8.25
N GLY A 44 -15.62 3.13 9.49
CA GLY A 44 -14.56 2.22 9.94
C GLY A 44 -14.58 0.88 9.23
N VAL A 45 -15.77 0.34 8.94
CA VAL A 45 -15.94 -0.87 8.12
C VAL A 45 -15.37 -0.66 6.72
N PHE A 46 -15.70 0.46 6.06
CA PHE A 46 -15.19 0.77 4.73
C PHE A 46 -13.67 0.93 4.71
N ILE A 47 -13.10 1.70 5.65
CA ILE A 47 -11.65 1.89 5.72
C ILE A 47 -10.92 0.56 5.94
N PHE A 48 -11.45 -0.30 6.82
CA PHE A 48 -10.89 -1.63 7.06
C PHE A 48 -10.94 -2.49 5.79
N ILE A 49 -12.09 -2.62 5.14
CA ILE A 49 -12.26 -3.44 3.93
C ILE A 49 -11.36 -2.92 2.80
N LEU A 50 -11.36 -1.59 2.57
CA LEU A 50 -10.52 -0.99 1.54
C LEU A 50 -9.03 -1.18 1.82
N SER A 51 -8.60 -1.17 3.07
CA SER A 51 -7.20 -1.41 3.42
C SER A 51 -6.75 -2.81 2.97
N PHE A 52 -7.55 -3.85 3.24
CA PHE A 52 -7.25 -5.21 2.76
C PHE A 52 -7.43 -5.36 1.25
N PHE A 53 -8.42 -4.67 0.67
CA PHE A 53 -8.60 -4.68 -0.77
C PHE A 53 -7.36 -4.14 -1.48
N PHE A 54 -6.86 -2.97 -1.09
CA PHE A 54 -5.69 -2.35 -1.69
C PHE A 54 -4.38 -3.07 -1.35
N ALA A 55 -4.21 -3.55 -0.12
CA ALA A 55 -2.99 -4.25 0.29
C ALA A 55 -2.87 -5.67 -0.29
N VAL A 56 -4.01 -6.36 -0.52
CA VAL A 56 -4.04 -7.80 -0.79
C VAL A 56 -4.85 -8.13 -2.04
N ALA A 57 -6.16 -7.92 -2.01
CA ALA A 57 -7.06 -8.47 -3.03
C ALA A 57 -6.80 -7.89 -4.43
N LEU A 58 -6.69 -6.56 -4.53
CA LEU A 58 -6.44 -5.86 -5.78
C LEU A 58 -5.06 -6.22 -6.37
N PRO A 59 -3.95 -6.18 -5.62
CA PRO A 59 -2.67 -6.66 -6.11
C PRO A 59 -2.67 -8.11 -6.61
N ILE A 60 -3.32 -9.03 -5.90
CA ILE A 60 -3.45 -10.43 -6.33
C ILE A 60 -4.19 -10.51 -7.67
N PHE A 61 -5.31 -9.80 -7.78
CA PHE A 61 -6.08 -9.72 -9.01
C PHE A 61 -5.26 -9.13 -10.17
N MET A 62 -4.53 -8.04 -9.93
CA MET A 62 -3.66 -7.42 -10.92
C MET A 62 -2.56 -8.38 -11.40
N ARG A 63 -1.96 -9.17 -10.50
CA ARG A 63 -0.97 -10.20 -10.86
C ARG A 63 -1.60 -11.30 -11.72
N ALA A 64 -2.79 -11.78 -11.36
CA ALA A 64 -3.50 -12.80 -12.14
C ALA A 64 -3.86 -12.29 -13.54
N LEU A 65 -4.38 -11.06 -13.63
CA LEU A 65 -4.68 -10.42 -14.91
C LEU A 65 -3.43 -10.23 -15.76
N PHE A 66 -2.32 -9.77 -15.16
CA PHE A 66 -1.07 -9.57 -15.88
C PHE A 66 -0.53 -10.90 -16.42
N ALA A 67 -0.52 -11.94 -15.61
CA ALA A 67 -0.13 -13.29 -16.03
C ALA A 67 -1.00 -13.81 -17.17
N HIS A 68 -2.32 -13.61 -17.10
CA HIS A 68 -3.24 -14.00 -18.17
C HIS A 68 -2.95 -13.25 -19.47
N LYS A 69 -2.71 -11.93 -19.40
CA LYS A 69 -2.44 -11.07 -20.56
C LYS A 69 -1.18 -11.50 -21.33
N ILE A 70 -0.15 -11.99 -20.62
CA ILE A 70 1.16 -12.31 -21.22
C ILE A 70 1.39 -13.81 -21.42
N ARG A 71 0.41 -14.67 -21.11
CA ARG A 71 0.57 -16.14 -21.10
C ARG A 71 1.09 -16.71 -22.43
N ASP A 72 0.68 -16.11 -23.54
CA ASP A 72 1.00 -16.56 -24.90
C ASP A 72 2.30 -15.90 -25.45
N ARG A 73 2.93 -15.02 -24.66
CA ARG A 73 4.16 -14.31 -25.04
C ARG A 73 5.39 -15.08 -24.53
N LYS A 74 6.41 -15.21 -25.39
CA LYS A 74 7.67 -15.91 -25.05
C LYS A 74 8.52 -15.11 -24.04
N SER A 75 8.49 -13.79 -24.12
CA SER A 75 9.15 -12.86 -23.20
C SER A 75 8.43 -11.52 -23.23
N ILE A 76 8.64 -10.72 -22.19
CA ILE A 76 8.18 -9.33 -22.11
C ILE A 76 9.38 -8.40 -21.99
N ASP A 77 9.20 -7.14 -22.38
CA ASP A 77 10.20 -6.10 -22.14
C ASP A 77 10.26 -5.75 -20.65
N VAL A 78 11.46 -5.48 -20.14
CA VAL A 78 11.68 -4.98 -18.78
C VAL A 78 10.88 -3.70 -18.51
N ALA A 79 10.66 -2.85 -19.52
CA ALA A 79 9.84 -1.65 -19.36
C ALA A 79 8.36 -1.98 -19.07
N GLU A 80 7.81 -3.02 -19.70
CA GLU A 80 6.43 -3.47 -19.44
C GLU A 80 6.28 -4.02 -18.01
N LEU A 81 7.26 -4.82 -17.55
CA LEU A 81 7.30 -5.30 -16.17
C LEU A 81 7.45 -4.15 -15.16
N ALA A 82 8.29 -3.15 -15.47
CA ALA A 82 8.47 -1.98 -14.63
C ALA A 82 7.18 -1.16 -14.48
N GLY A 83 6.39 -1.02 -15.56
CA GLY A 83 5.08 -0.38 -15.52
C GLY A 83 4.09 -1.15 -14.64
N PHE A 84 4.07 -2.49 -14.76
CA PHE A 84 3.25 -3.35 -13.92
C PHE A 84 3.61 -3.24 -12.43
N GLU A 85 4.90 -3.35 -12.08
CA GLU A 85 5.39 -3.22 -10.71
C GLU A 85 5.09 -1.85 -10.11
N ARG A 86 5.20 -0.78 -10.91
CA ARG A 86 4.82 0.57 -10.50
C ARG A 86 3.35 0.63 -10.11
N ASN A 87 2.45 0.05 -10.91
CA ASN A 87 1.02 0.03 -10.61
C ASN A 87 0.70 -0.82 -9.37
N LEU A 88 1.39 -1.95 -9.16
CA LEU A 88 1.26 -2.74 -7.94
C LEU A 88 1.64 -1.95 -6.69
N ILE A 89 2.78 -1.22 -6.73
CA ILE A 89 3.23 -0.38 -5.62
C ILE A 89 2.19 0.72 -5.33
N PHE A 90 1.67 1.39 -6.37
CA PHE A 90 0.62 2.40 -6.19
C PHE A 90 -0.62 1.82 -5.53
N ALA A 91 -1.13 0.68 -6.02
CA ALA A 91 -2.31 0.04 -5.46
C ALA A 91 -2.09 -0.34 -3.99
N ALA A 92 -0.98 -1.00 -3.68
CA ALA A 92 -0.69 -1.47 -2.33
C ALA A 92 -0.49 -0.33 -1.32
N LEU A 93 0.23 0.72 -1.71
CA LEU A 93 0.56 1.82 -0.81
C LEU A 93 -0.59 2.80 -0.56
N VAL A 94 -1.80 2.55 -1.08
CA VAL A 94 -3.02 3.21 -0.59
C VAL A 94 -3.34 2.78 0.84
N ALA A 95 -3.02 1.54 1.25
CA ALA A 95 -3.36 1.03 2.57
C ALA A 95 -2.75 1.84 3.74
N PRO A 96 -1.47 2.27 3.71
CA PRO A 96 -0.93 3.22 4.69
C PRO A 96 -1.74 4.51 4.88
N TYR A 97 -2.29 5.08 3.80
CA TYR A 97 -3.12 6.30 3.91
C TYR A 97 -4.51 6.02 4.49
N LEU A 98 -5.08 4.86 4.18
CA LEU A 98 -6.34 4.42 4.79
C LEU A 98 -6.17 4.17 6.29
N SER A 99 -5.06 3.54 6.69
CA SER A 99 -4.72 3.36 8.09
C SER A 99 -4.43 4.69 8.80
N LEU A 100 -3.75 5.63 8.13
CA LEU A 100 -3.53 6.97 8.65
C LEU A 100 -4.86 7.70 8.88
N SER A 101 -5.80 7.57 7.95
CA SER A 101 -7.16 8.11 8.09
C SER A 101 -7.90 7.47 9.27
N ALA A 102 -7.75 6.16 9.48
CA ALA A 102 -8.31 5.47 10.63
C ALA A 102 -7.77 6.00 11.97
N TYR A 103 -6.46 6.27 12.01
CA TYR A 103 -5.80 6.83 13.18
C TYR A 103 -6.22 8.27 13.47
N PHE A 104 -6.33 9.08 12.41
CA PHE A 104 -6.81 10.45 12.49
C PHE A 104 -8.23 10.53 13.03
N LEU A 105 -9.15 9.70 12.50
CA LEU A 105 -10.56 9.67 12.87
C LEU A 105 -10.87 8.94 14.19
N GLU A 106 -9.84 8.46 14.90
CA GLU A 106 -10.00 7.76 16.19
C GLU A 106 -10.98 6.59 16.11
N LEU A 107 -10.91 5.84 15.01
CA LEU A 107 -11.79 4.69 14.82
C LEU A 107 -11.60 3.65 15.93
N PRO A 108 -12.66 2.86 16.23
CA PRO A 108 -12.56 1.74 17.16
C PRO A 108 -11.33 0.86 16.86
N GLY A 109 -10.66 0.41 17.93
CA GLY A 109 -9.36 -0.24 17.84
C GLY A 109 -9.29 -1.42 16.87
N PHE A 110 -10.40 -2.12 16.66
CA PHE A 110 -10.51 -3.20 15.66
C PHE A 110 -10.23 -2.70 14.23
N TYR A 111 -10.91 -1.64 13.77
CA TYR A 111 -10.77 -1.12 12.41
C TYR A 111 -9.40 -0.47 12.20
N PHE A 112 -8.92 0.29 13.19
CA PHE A 112 -7.58 0.87 13.15
C PHE A 112 -6.50 -0.21 13.10
N SER A 113 -6.47 -1.15 14.06
CA SER A 113 -5.43 -2.18 14.12
C SER A 113 -5.41 -3.05 12.87
N GLY A 114 -6.59 -3.40 12.36
CA GLY A 114 -6.73 -4.14 11.11
C GLY A 114 -6.18 -3.41 9.88
N SER A 115 -6.56 -2.14 9.70
CA SER A 115 -6.01 -1.31 8.62
C SER A 115 -4.51 -1.08 8.76
N PHE A 116 -4.00 -0.97 10.00
CA PHE A 116 -2.57 -0.82 10.28
C PHE A 116 -1.77 -2.08 9.92
N ILE A 117 -2.29 -3.27 10.25
CA ILE A 117 -1.68 -4.54 9.82
C ILE A 117 -1.66 -4.64 8.29
N ALA A 118 -2.75 -4.26 7.61
CA ALA A 118 -2.79 -4.23 6.15
C ALA A 118 -1.76 -3.24 5.56
N ALA A 119 -1.58 -2.08 6.18
CA ALA A 119 -0.56 -1.11 5.80
C ALA A 119 0.87 -1.65 5.98
N LEU A 120 1.16 -2.31 7.10
CA LEU A 120 2.46 -2.95 7.34
C LEU A 120 2.73 -4.08 6.35
N TYR A 121 1.70 -4.91 6.07
CA TYR A 121 1.79 -5.95 5.04
C TYR A 121 2.13 -5.35 3.68
N ALA A 122 1.41 -4.29 3.26
CA ALA A 122 1.65 -3.62 2.00
C ALA A 122 3.08 -3.03 1.93
N ALA A 123 3.52 -2.34 2.98
CA ALA A 123 4.86 -1.78 3.04
C ALA A 123 5.93 -2.88 2.93
N TYR A 124 5.80 -3.98 3.68
CA TYR A 124 6.76 -5.07 3.67
C TYR A 124 6.77 -5.85 2.34
N TYR A 125 5.61 -6.33 1.90
CA TYR A 125 5.51 -7.26 0.77
C TYR A 125 5.87 -6.60 -0.57
N TYR A 126 5.48 -5.34 -0.78
CA TYR A 126 5.69 -4.64 -2.05
C TYR A 126 6.98 -3.82 -2.09
N PHE A 127 7.86 -3.94 -1.09
CA PHE A 127 9.16 -3.29 -1.12
C PHE A 127 10.00 -3.79 -2.33
N PRO A 128 10.48 -2.88 -3.21
CA PRO A 128 11.26 -3.26 -4.38
C PRO A 128 12.72 -3.58 -3.99
N SER A 129 12.93 -4.82 -3.52
CA SER A 129 14.26 -5.40 -3.28
C SER A 129 14.83 -6.03 -4.55
N ASP A 130 16.16 -6.14 -4.63
CA ASP A 130 16.85 -6.79 -5.75
C ASP A 130 16.36 -8.23 -5.95
N LYS A 131 16.30 -9.00 -4.84
CA LYS A 131 15.80 -10.38 -4.83
C LYS A 131 14.37 -10.49 -5.38
N ARG A 132 13.47 -9.58 -4.99
CA ARG A 132 12.08 -9.56 -5.46
C ARG A 132 12.02 -9.27 -6.95
N ILE A 133 12.70 -8.21 -7.41
CA ILE A 133 12.64 -7.82 -8.82
C ILE A 133 13.25 -8.89 -9.73
N ASP A 134 14.34 -9.54 -9.32
CA ASP A 134 14.93 -10.62 -10.10
C ASP A 134 14.06 -11.88 -10.12
N PHE A 135 13.31 -12.13 -9.05
CA PHE A 135 12.29 -13.18 -9.02
C PHE A 135 11.13 -12.88 -9.99
N GLU A 136 10.60 -11.65 -10.00
CA GLU A 136 9.52 -11.25 -10.91
C GLU A 136 9.96 -11.30 -12.39
N LYS A 137 11.20 -10.89 -12.70
CA LYS A 137 11.77 -11.04 -14.06
C LYS A 137 11.77 -12.50 -14.52
N LYS A 138 12.11 -13.43 -13.62
CA LYS A 138 12.11 -14.87 -13.92
C LYS A 138 10.69 -15.41 -14.13
N ILE A 139 9.75 -15.05 -13.26
CA ILE A 139 8.35 -15.47 -13.37
C ILE A 139 7.77 -15.04 -14.72
N PHE A 140 7.95 -13.77 -15.07
CA PHE A 140 7.32 -13.17 -16.24
C PHE A 140 8.19 -13.20 -17.50
N ARG A 141 9.36 -13.87 -17.45
CA ARG A 141 10.30 -14.03 -18.58
C ARG A 141 10.70 -12.68 -19.19
N ALA A 142 10.95 -11.68 -18.34
CA ALA A 142 11.34 -10.35 -18.78
C ALA A 142 12.80 -10.34 -19.25
N LYS A 143 13.04 -9.75 -20.43
CA LYS A 143 14.38 -9.64 -21.05
C LYS A 143 14.66 -8.21 -21.46
#